data_AF-A0A2E7CUW4-F1
#
_entry.id   AF-A0A2E7CUW4-F1
#
_cell.length_a   1.000
_cell.length_b   1.000
_cell.length_c   1.000
_cell.angle_alpha   90.00
_cell.angle_beta   90.00
_cell.angle_gamma   90.00
#
_symmetry.space_group_name_H-M   'P 1'
#
loop_
_entity.id
_entity.type
_entity.pdbx_description
1 polymer ?
#
loop_
_entity_poly.entity_id
_entity_poly.type
_entity_poly.pdbx_seq_one_letter_code
_entity_poly.pdbx_strand_id
1 'polypeptide(L)'
;MSLIDVHFEEDSITHIVIDPEGLYAERWDTLAQPIFWKSIMNLSSDTCVINNAMSREVLGYVQRIKWQQQTEEEKKSFKDSIRLNFCLEHETKIYVTVGKKDFYLIEEVIPSISRAIGIFQDNKVDPWFAQAILLIESPGKLKYSSTGAFGSFQLMKSVARSFGLTVNRYVDERKDFDKSAFAASQLIKTVCVPNARRILCKKDIDPSGDELWFKLLVLHIYHAGAKNVEGLLEQLNEPLEGMSLIQWMWRNEWGNFKNASQNYSQVAIAAMLCLQDIVLKDCNFIFPCENQYKSF
;
A
#
# COMPACT_ATOMS: atom_id res chain seq x y z
N MET A 1 17.51 -3.57 7.47
CA MET A 1 16.09 -3.80 7.82
C MET A 1 16.02 -4.70 9.03
N SER A 2 15.28 -4.29 10.06
CA SER A 2 15.09 -5.04 11.31
C SER A 2 13.83 -5.91 11.23
N LEU A 3 13.97 -7.18 11.63
CA LEU A 3 12.86 -8.06 11.96
C LEU A 3 12.68 -8.01 13.47
N ILE A 4 11.44 -7.98 13.92
CA ILE A 4 11.08 -8.05 15.33
C ILE A 4 10.16 -9.24 15.56
N ASP A 5 10.38 -9.92 16.68
CA ASP A 5 9.51 -10.96 17.18
C ASP A 5 8.53 -10.34 18.17
N VAL A 6 7.24 -10.52 17.93
CA VAL A 6 6.16 -9.89 18.70
C VAL A 6 5.30 -10.95 19.37
N HIS A 7 5.03 -10.73 20.66
CA HIS A 7 4.20 -11.63 21.48
C HIS A 7 2.97 -10.90 22.01
N PHE A 8 1.79 -11.33 21.56
CA PHE A 8 0.49 -10.82 22.01
C PHE A 8 -0.05 -11.68 23.16
N GLU A 9 -0.69 -11.07 24.15
CA GLU A 9 -1.21 -11.78 25.34
C GLU A 9 -2.25 -12.85 25.00
N GLU A 10 -3.02 -12.63 23.94
CA GLU A 10 -4.07 -13.54 23.47
C GLU A 10 -3.53 -14.73 22.66
N ASP A 11 -2.25 -14.69 22.25
CA ASP A 11 -1.62 -15.70 21.40
C ASP A 11 -0.54 -16.49 22.15
N SER A 12 -0.64 -17.81 22.15
CA SER A 12 0.41 -18.71 22.65
C SER A 12 1.66 -18.79 21.76
N ILE A 13 1.72 -18.00 20.69
CA ILE A 13 2.72 -18.07 19.61
C ILE A 13 3.32 -16.68 19.39
N THR A 14 4.60 -16.62 19.05
CA THR A 14 5.27 -15.37 18.64
C THR A 14 5.20 -15.20 17.13
N HIS A 15 5.03 -13.96 16.67
CA HIS A 15 4.94 -13.63 15.25
C HIS A 15 6.10 -12.75 14.83
N ILE A 16 6.67 -13.02 13.65
CA ILE A 16 7.72 -12.17 13.09
C ILE A 16 7.07 -11.12 12.20
N VAL A 17 7.45 -9.86 12.41
CA VAL A 17 7.08 -8.73 11.55
C VAL A 17 8.30 -7.88 11.22
N ILE A 18 8.18 -7.05 10.18
CA ILE A 18 9.18 -6.07 9.77
C ILE A 18 8.97 -4.80 10.59
N ASP A 19 10.03 -4.34 11.22
CA ASP A 19 10.06 -3.08 11.94
C ASP A 19 10.00 -1.89 10.97
N PRO A 20 9.03 -0.98 11.12
CA PRO A 20 8.89 0.21 10.30
C PRO A 20 9.80 1.37 10.71
N GLU A 21 10.88 1.17 11.49
CA GLU A 21 11.86 2.20 11.88
C GLU A 21 12.25 3.14 10.72
N GLY A 22 12.47 2.59 9.51
CA GLY A 22 12.79 3.37 8.31
C GLY A 22 11.73 4.43 7.94
N LEU A 23 10.45 4.21 8.26
CA LEU A 23 9.39 5.20 8.04
C LEU A 23 9.61 6.45 8.90
N TYR A 24 10.08 6.27 10.15
CA TYR A 24 10.31 7.36 11.10
C TYR A 24 11.66 8.04 10.87
N ALA A 25 12.71 7.25 10.61
CA ALA A 25 14.05 7.77 10.35
C ALA A 25 14.05 8.74 9.14
N GLU A 26 13.31 8.39 8.08
CA GLU A 26 13.18 9.21 6.89
C GLU A 26 11.97 10.18 6.93
N ARG A 27 11.19 10.21 8.03
CA ARG A 27 10.04 11.12 8.27
C ARG A 27 8.82 10.93 7.36
N TRP A 28 8.63 9.74 6.79
CA TRP A 28 7.43 9.37 6.02
C TRP A 28 6.16 9.41 6.85
N ASP A 29 6.28 9.16 8.15
CA ASP A 29 5.20 9.23 9.15
C ASP A 29 4.61 10.63 9.30
N THR A 30 5.34 11.67 8.88
CA THR A 30 4.92 13.07 9.02
C THR A 30 4.21 13.63 7.79
N LEU A 31 4.19 12.89 6.69
CA LEU A 31 3.55 13.30 5.46
C LEU A 31 2.02 13.25 5.60
N ALA A 32 1.33 14.26 5.08
CA ALA A 32 -0.12 14.37 5.18
C ALA A 32 -0.86 13.17 4.55
N GLN A 33 -0.31 12.58 3.49
CA GLN A 33 -0.92 11.49 2.75
C GLN A 33 -1.00 10.18 3.57
N PRO A 34 0.10 9.62 4.10
CA PRO A 34 0.03 8.51 5.05
C PRO A 34 -0.80 8.80 6.30
N ILE A 35 -0.69 9.98 6.91
CA ILE A 35 -1.48 10.36 8.10
C ILE A 35 -2.98 10.30 7.80
N PHE A 36 -3.38 10.85 6.65
CA PHE A 36 -4.77 10.79 6.20
C PHE A 36 -5.23 9.34 5.99
N TRP A 37 -4.45 8.49 5.35
CA TRP A 37 -4.85 7.09 5.16
C TRP A 37 -4.87 6.31 6.47
N LYS A 38 -3.98 6.62 7.41
CA LYS A 38 -3.98 6.04 8.77
C LYS A 38 -5.28 6.37 9.50
N SER A 39 -5.78 7.61 9.38
CA SER A 39 -7.08 7.99 9.96
C SER A 39 -8.24 7.25 9.28
N ILE A 40 -8.23 7.13 7.95
CA ILE A 40 -9.25 6.37 7.19
C ILE A 40 -9.26 4.89 7.60
N MET A 41 -8.10 4.27 7.82
CA MET A 41 -7.98 2.88 8.26
C MET A 41 -8.56 2.65 9.65
N ASN A 42 -8.57 3.66 10.51
CA ASN A 42 -9.11 3.58 11.86
C ASN A 42 -10.55 4.11 12.00
N LEU A 43 -11.08 4.72 10.93
CA LEU A 43 -12.43 5.29 10.91
C LEU A 43 -13.46 4.25 10.46
N SER A 44 -14.59 4.22 11.18
CA SER A 44 -15.75 3.38 10.86
C SER A 44 -16.32 3.66 9.47
N SER A 45 -16.87 2.64 8.83
CA SER A 45 -17.40 2.72 7.46
C SER A 45 -18.75 3.46 7.34
N ASP A 46 -19.31 3.91 8.47
CA ASP A 46 -20.48 4.79 8.55
C ASP A 46 -20.15 6.28 8.41
N THR A 47 -18.86 6.63 8.45
CA THR A 47 -18.38 8.02 8.42
C THR A 47 -17.54 8.26 7.18
N CYS A 48 -17.74 9.41 6.54
CA CYS A 48 -16.94 9.90 5.45
C CYS A 48 -16.13 11.12 5.89
N VAL A 49 -14.88 11.19 5.46
CA VAL A 49 -14.01 12.35 5.60
C VAL A 49 -14.07 13.18 4.32
N ILE A 50 -14.30 14.47 4.46
CA ILE A 50 -14.23 15.43 3.36
C ILE A 50 -12.81 15.98 3.36
N ASN A 51 -12.11 15.90 2.23
CA ASN A 51 -10.72 16.30 2.18
C ASN A 51 -10.34 16.97 0.86
N ASN A 52 -9.35 17.86 0.93
CA ASN A 52 -8.66 18.35 -0.25
C ASN A 52 -7.92 17.17 -0.91
N ALA A 53 -8.11 16.98 -2.22
CA ALA A 53 -7.54 15.84 -2.95
C ALA A 53 -6.01 15.85 -2.97
N MET A 54 -5.40 17.03 -3.04
CA MET A 54 -3.95 17.19 -3.21
C MET A 54 -3.23 17.21 -1.86
N SER A 55 -3.66 18.08 -0.94
CA SER A 55 -3.00 18.24 0.37
C SER A 55 -3.40 17.17 1.38
N ARG A 56 -4.53 16.48 1.17
CA ARG A 56 -5.18 15.59 2.15
C ARG A 56 -5.58 16.27 3.45
N GLU A 57 -5.64 17.60 3.44
CA GLU A 57 -6.24 18.38 4.51
C GLU A 57 -7.70 17.97 4.70
N VAL A 58 -8.07 17.73 5.95
CA VAL A 58 -9.43 17.35 6.35
C VAL A 58 -10.26 18.62 6.50
N LEU A 59 -11.33 18.72 5.72
CA LEU A 59 -12.25 19.86 5.66
C LEU A 59 -13.54 19.59 6.46
N GLY A 60 -13.75 18.36 6.92
CA GLY A 60 -14.89 17.99 7.75
C GLY A 60 -15.27 16.53 7.63
N TYR A 61 -16.40 16.19 8.24
CA TYR A 61 -16.94 14.83 8.29
C TYR A 61 -18.42 14.84 7.94
N VAL A 62 -18.88 13.76 7.32
CA VAL A 62 -20.30 13.54 7.00
C VAL A 62 -20.65 12.07 7.19
N GLN A 63 -21.87 11.79 7.66
CA GLN A 63 -22.36 10.41 7.73
C GLN A 63 -22.50 9.84 6.31
N ARG A 64 -22.03 8.61 6.10
CA ARG A 64 -22.07 7.92 4.81
C ARG A 64 -23.49 7.82 4.25
N ILE A 65 -24.45 7.47 5.10
CA ILE A 65 -25.86 7.34 4.68
C ILE A 65 -26.38 8.69 4.14
N LYS A 66 -26.11 9.79 4.86
CA LYS A 66 -26.48 11.13 4.41
C LYS A 66 -25.81 11.52 3.09
N TRP A 67 -24.54 11.18 2.92
CA TRP A 67 -23.83 11.42 1.66
C TRP A 67 -24.38 10.59 0.49
N GLN A 68 -24.73 9.33 0.73
CA GLN A 68 -25.25 8.42 -0.29
C GLN A 68 -26.68 8.77 -0.73
N GLN A 69 -27.47 9.40 0.14
CA GLN A 69 -28.82 9.85 -0.17
C GLN A 69 -28.86 11.08 -1.08
N GLN A 70 -27.73 11.79 -1.23
CA GLN A 70 -27.67 13.00 -2.07
C GLN A 70 -27.61 12.68 -3.57
N THR A 71 -28.26 13.51 -4.38
CA THR A 71 -28.08 13.54 -5.84
C THR A 71 -26.70 14.07 -6.22
N GLU A 72 -26.29 13.92 -7.48
CA GLU A 72 -25.01 14.47 -7.94
C GLU A 72 -25.00 16.00 -7.92
N GLU A 73 -26.14 16.66 -8.17
CA GLU A 73 -26.29 18.11 -8.03
C GLU A 73 -26.14 18.54 -6.57
N GLU A 74 -26.77 17.84 -5.63
CA GLU A 74 -26.63 18.13 -4.20
C GLU A 74 -25.19 17.94 -3.71
N LYS A 75 -24.53 16.84 -4.14
CA LYS A 75 -23.11 16.61 -3.84
C LYS A 75 -22.22 17.71 -4.42
N LYS A 76 -22.54 18.22 -5.61
CA LYS A 76 -21.83 19.34 -6.22
C LYS A 76 -22.03 20.62 -5.41
N SER A 77 -23.26 21.00 -5.11
CA SER A 77 -23.58 22.18 -4.30
C SER A 77 -22.94 22.10 -2.91
N PHE A 78 -22.93 20.92 -2.28
CA PHE A 78 -22.25 20.69 -1.02
C PHE A 78 -20.74 20.96 -1.15
N LYS A 79 -20.06 20.39 -2.14
CA LYS A 79 -18.63 20.65 -2.38
C LYS A 79 -18.34 22.12 -2.70
N ASP A 80 -19.22 22.80 -3.43
CA ASP A 80 -19.08 24.22 -3.73
C ASP A 80 -19.19 25.06 -2.44
N SER A 81 -20.10 24.70 -1.53
CA SER A 81 -20.19 25.35 -0.22
C SER A 81 -18.93 25.16 0.64
N ILE A 82 -18.31 23.97 0.59
CA ILE A 82 -17.05 23.71 1.29
C ILE A 82 -15.92 24.57 0.70
N ARG A 83 -15.84 24.71 -0.64
CA ARG A 83 -14.83 25.60 -1.25
C ARG A 83 -14.98 27.04 -0.78
N LEU A 84 -16.20 27.56 -0.74
CA LEU A 84 -16.48 28.91 -0.26
C LEU A 84 -16.10 29.08 1.21
N ASN A 85 -16.48 28.13 2.07
CA ASN A 85 -16.23 28.21 3.51
C ASN A 85 -14.73 28.15 3.87
N PHE A 86 -13.94 27.41 3.09
CA PHE A 86 -12.49 27.26 3.31
C PHE A 86 -11.64 28.15 2.38
N CYS A 87 -12.27 29.08 1.64
CA CYS A 87 -11.59 29.96 0.68
C CYS A 87 -10.70 29.22 -0.34
N LEU A 88 -11.16 28.05 -0.81
CA LEU A 88 -10.42 27.21 -1.74
C LEU A 88 -10.64 27.68 -3.19
N GLU A 89 -9.63 27.49 -4.03
CA GLU A 89 -9.73 27.76 -5.46
C GLU A 89 -10.84 26.91 -6.11
N HIS A 90 -11.49 27.46 -7.13
CA HIS A 90 -12.63 26.81 -7.80
C HIS A 90 -12.27 25.41 -8.36
N GLU A 91 -11.05 25.24 -8.86
CA GLU A 91 -10.56 23.97 -9.41
C GLU A 91 -10.11 22.97 -8.34
N THR A 92 -10.10 23.37 -7.06
CA THR A 92 -9.73 22.48 -5.96
C THR A 92 -10.65 21.27 -5.95
N LYS A 93 -10.05 20.10 -6.15
CA LYS A 93 -10.76 18.84 -6.13
C LYS A 93 -11.01 18.41 -4.69
N ILE A 94 -12.28 18.25 -4.33
CA ILE A 94 -12.70 17.77 -3.01
C ILE A 94 -13.13 16.31 -3.12
N TYR A 95 -12.51 15.48 -2.29
CA TYR A 95 -12.86 14.08 -2.12
C TYR A 95 -13.72 13.88 -0.87
N VAL A 96 -14.54 12.84 -0.94
CA VAL A 96 -15.33 12.32 0.17
C VAL A 96 -14.94 10.86 0.30
N THR A 97 -14.15 10.55 1.33
CA THR A 97 -13.50 9.25 1.51
C THR A 97 -14.16 8.54 2.70
N VAL A 98 -14.75 7.37 2.44
CA VAL A 98 -15.38 6.55 3.49
C VAL A 98 -14.31 5.95 4.39
N GLY A 99 -14.59 5.88 5.70
CA GLY A 99 -13.78 5.10 6.65
C GLY A 99 -13.70 3.62 6.26
N LYS A 100 -12.57 2.99 6.55
CA LYS A 100 -12.22 1.65 6.07
C LYS A 100 -11.76 0.71 7.18
N LYS A 101 -12.12 0.98 8.44
CA LYS A 101 -11.79 0.09 9.56
C LYS A 101 -12.19 -1.36 9.31
N ASP A 102 -13.40 -1.58 8.80
CA ASP A 102 -13.90 -2.93 8.51
C ASP A 102 -13.17 -3.60 7.33
N PHE A 103 -12.40 -2.85 6.53
CA PHE A 103 -11.61 -3.40 5.43
C PHE A 103 -10.20 -3.76 5.87
N TYR A 104 -9.49 -2.86 6.57
CA TYR A 104 -8.09 -3.04 6.98
C TYR A 104 -7.98 -3.79 8.31
N LEU A 105 -8.16 -5.11 8.26
CA LEU A 105 -8.08 -6.00 9.44
C LEU A 105 -6.62 -6.37 9.73
N ILE A 106 -5.84 -5.40 10.21
CA ILE A 106 -4.38 -5.53 10.33
C ILE A 106 -3.97 -6.62 11.33
N GLU A 107 -4.62 -6.69 12.48
CA GLU A 107 -4.37 -7.72 13.50
C GLU A 107 -4.52 -9.14 12.93
N GLU A 108 -5.60 -9.38 12.17
CA GLU A 108 -5.88 -10.68 11.54
C GLU A 108 -4.82 -11.10 10.50
N VAL A 109 -4.02 -10.15 10.01
CA VAL A 109 -3.01 -10.39 8.96
C VAL A 109 -1.65 -10.76 9.56
N ILE A 110 -1.40 -10.48 10.84
CA ILE A 110 -0.10 -10.72 11.50
C ILE A 110 0.41 -12.16 11.32
N PRO A 111 -0.40 -13.22 11.53
CA PRO A 111 0.05 -14.59 11.32
C PRO A 111 0.44 -14.87 9.85
N SER A 112 -0.26 -14.25 8.91
CA SER A 112 0.04 -14.35 7.48
C SER A 112 1.33 -13.63 7.11
N ILE A 113 1.62 -12.49 7.75
CA ILE A 113 2.90 -11.76 7.57
C ILE A 113 4.07 -12.65 7.96
N SER A 114 4.06 -13.21 9.18
CA SER A 114 5.13 -14.08 9.67
C SER A 114 5.43 -15.23 8.69
N ARG A 115 4.39 -15.91 8.20
CA ARG A 115 4.53 -16.98 7.20
C ARG A 115 5.10 -16.48 5.87
N ALA A 116 4.63 -15.33 5.37
CA ALA A 116 5.10 -14.78 4.10
C ALA A 116 6.53 -14.26 4.15
N ILE A 117 6.99 -13.77 5.30
CA ILE A 117 8.39 -13.36 5.52
C ILE A 117 9.32 -14.54 5.22
N GLY A 118 9.05 -15.72 5.78
CA GLY A 118 9.84 -16.92 5.52
C GLY A 118 9.88 -17.29 4.03
N ILE A 119 8.72 -17.29 3.36
CA ILE A 119 8.63 -17.59 1.93
C ILE A 119 9.44 -16.59 1.09
N PHE A 120 9.35 -15.29 1.38
CA PHE A 120 10.10 -14.27 0.63
C PHE A 120 11.61 -14.41 0.86
N GLN A 121 12.05 -14.68 2.09
CA GLN A 121 13.46 -14.93 2.42
C GLN A 121 14.02 -16.17 1.73
N ASP A 122 13.26 -17.27 1.68
CA ASP A 122 13.64 -18.49 0.97
C ASP A 122 13.84 -18.22 -0.53
N ASN A 123 12.98 -17.35 -1.10
CA ASN A 123 13.06 -16.92 -2.49
C ASN A 123 14.10 -15.82 -2.76
N LYS A 124 14.83 -15.38 -1.74
CA LYS A 124 15.83 -14.29 -1.80
C LYS A 124 15.20 -12.97 -2.26
N VAL A 125 14.05 -12.65 -1.71
CA VAL A 125 13.31 -11.40 -1.94
C VAL A 125 13.18 -10.69 -0.60
N ASP A 126 13.30 -9.37 -0.61
CA ASP A 126 13.12 -8.57 0.59
C ASP A 126 11.71 -8.81 1.20
N PRO A 127 11.60 -9.35 2.43
CA PRO A 127 10.32 -9.64 3.05
C PRO A 127 9.49 -8.40 3.41
N TRP A 128 10.06 -7.19 3.36
CA TRP A 128 9.31 -5.93 3.46
C TRP A 128 8.14 -5.88 2.48
N PHE A 129 8.35 -6.37 1.25
CA PHE A 129 7.30 -6.38 0.23
C PHE A 129 6.12 -7.27 0.62
N ALA A 130 6.38 -8.43 1.23
CA ALA A 130 5.33 -9.32 1.67
C ALA A 130 4.43 -8.65 2.70
N GLN A 131 5.03 -8.04 3.73
CA GLN A 131 4.30 -7.29 4.74
C GLN A 131 3.51 -6.14 4.14
N ALA A 132 4.16 -5.30 3.33
CA ALA A 132 3.52 -4.13 2.74
C ALA A 132 2.31 -4.50 1.85
N ILE A 133 2.42 -5.57 1.06
CA ILE A 133 1.34 -6.03 0.16
C ILE A 133 0.19 -6.65 0.95
N LEU A 134 0.47 -7.56 1.89
CA LEU A 134 -0.56 -8.24 2.68
C LEU A 134 -1.41 -7.26 3.50
N LEU A 135 -0.79 -6.18 3.99
CA LEU A 135 -1.47 -5.15 4.75
C LEU A 135 -2.50 -4.35 3.94
N ILE A 136 -2.38 -4.27 2.60
CA ILE A 136 -3.20 -3.36 1.78
C ILE A 136 -4.06 -4.03 0.71
N GLU A 137 -3.65 -5.18 0.18
CA GLU A 137 -4.35 -5.80 -0.95
C GLU A 137 -5.65 -6.49 -0.54
N SER A 138 -5.59 -7.37 0.45
CA SER A 138 -6.78 -8.04 1.00
C SER A 138 -6.57 -8.46 2.46
N PRO A 139 -6.36 -7.49 3.36
CA PRO A 139 -6.06 -7.77 4.76
C PRO A 139 -7.20 -8.59 5.41
N GLY A 140 -6.89 -9.82 5.82
CA GLY A 140 -7.81 -10.76 6.47
C GLY A 140 -8.88 -11.37 5.57
N LYS A 141 -8.83 -11.19 4.23
CA LYS A 141 -9.96 -11.56 3.34
C LYS A 141 -9.51 -12.21 2.03
N LEU A 142 -10.26 -13.19 1.55
CA LEU A 142 -10.12 -13.75 0.19
C LEU A 142 -11.26 -13.23 -0.70
N LYS A 143 -10.99 -12.14 -1.43
CA LYS A 143 -11.98 -11.52 -2.33
C LYS A 143 -11.39 -11.26 -3.71
N TYR A 144 -12.25 -11.34 -4.72
CA TYR A 144 -11.91 -10.88 -6.06
C TYR A 144 -11.95 -9.35 -6.10
N SER A 145 -10.98 -8.74 -6.78
CA SER A 145 -11.09 -7.34 -7.18
C SER A 145 -12.11 -7.18 -8.31
N SER A 146 -12.54 -5.94 -8.55
CA SER A 146 -13.41 -5.60 -9.69
C SER A 146 -12.78 -5.92 -11.05
N THR A 147 -11.44 -6.02 -11.11
CA THR A 147 -10.66 -6.31 -12.32
C THR A 147 -10.20 -7.78 -12.40
N GLY A 148 -10.56 -8.60 -11.41
CA GLY A 148 -10.30 -10.05 -11.41
C GLY A 148 -9.00 -10.50 -10.76
N ALA A 149 -8.32 -9.62 -10.00
CA ALA A 149 -7.26 -10.01 -9.08
C ALA A 149 -7.81 -10.87 -7.93
N PHE A 150 -7.02 -11.77 -7.38
CA PHE A 150 -7.48 -12.70 -6.34
C PHE A 150 -6.34 -13.22 -5.46
N GLY A 151 -6.69 -13.74 -4.28
CA GLY A 151 -5.74 -14.23 -3.27
C GLY A 151 -5.24 -13.14 -2.33
N SER A 152 -4.45 -13.54 -1.34
CA SER A 152 -3.88 -12.62 -0.33
C SER A 152 -2.95 -11.56 -0.94
N PHE A 153 -2.33 -11.87 -2.08
CA PHE A 153 -1.44 -10.98 -2.82
C PHE A 153 -2.11 -10.33 -4.05
N GLN A 154 -3.43 -10.51 -4.22
CA GLN A 154 -4.24 -9.97 -5.34
C GLN A 154 -3.57 -10.12 -6.71
N LEU A 155 -3.19 -11.35 -7.06
CA LEU A 155 -2.55 -11.63 -8.34
C LEU A 155 -3.58 -11.68 -9.48
N MET A 156 -3.25 -11.03 -10.59
CA MET A 156 -3.98 -11.18 -11.85
C MET A 156 -3.84 -12.61 -12.39
N LYS A 157 -4.88 -13.11 -13.06
CA LYS A 157 -4.91 -14.49 -13.59
C LYS A 157 -3.74 -14.81 -14.52
N SER A 158 -3.36 -13.88 -15.41
CA SER A 158 -2.22 -14.05 -16.32
C SER A 158 -0.89 -14.13 -15.58
N VAL A 159 -0.72 -13.28 -14.56
CA VAL A 159 0.48 -13.22 -13.71
C VAL A 159 0.62 -14.48 -12.87
N ALA A 160 -0.46 -14.94 -12.23
CA ALA A 160 -0.42 -16.19 -11.48
C ALA A 160 0.02 -17.38 -12.36
N ARG A 161 -0.53 -17.46 -13.58
CA ARG A 161 -0.15 -18.50 -14.55
C ARG A 161 1.31 -18.41 -14.99
N SER A 162 1.87 -17.22 -15.17
CA SER A 162 3.28 -17.07 -15.55
C SER A 162 4.25 -17.56 -14.48
N PHE A 163 3.80 -17.65 -13.22
CA PHE A 163 4.58 -18.18 -12.10
C PHE A 163 4.12 -19.58 -11.64
N GLY A 164 3.47 -20.32 -12.53
CA GLY A 164 3.19 -21.75 -12.35
C GLY A 164 1.88 -22.09 -11.64
N LEU A 165 1.03 -21.10 -11.32
CA LEU A 165 -0.27 -21.39 -10.71
C LEU A 165 -1.31 -21.81 -11.76
N THR A 166 -2.08 -22.82 -11.41
CA THR A 166 -3.25 -23.25 -12.16
C THR A 166 -4.42 -22.33 -11.82
N VAL A 167 -4.83 -21.53 -12.81
CA VAL A 167 -6.03 -20.67 -12.72
C VAL A 167 -6.93 -20.94 -13.92
N ASN A 168 -8.02 -21.67 -13.72
CA ASN A 168 -9.03 -22.01 -14.72
C ASN A 168 -10.44 -22.00 -14.09
N ARG A 169 -11.47 -22.47 -14.81
CA ARG A 169 -12.86 -22.44 -14.32
C ARG A 169 -13.15 -23.42 -13.17
N TYR A 170 -12.25 -24.37 -12.93
CA TYR A 170 -12.40 -25.43 -11.93
C TYR A 170 -11.44 -25.24 -10.74
N VAL A 171 -10.25 -24.72 -11.01
CA VAL A 171 -9.17 -24.56 -10.03
C VAL A 171 -8.64 -23.14 -10.11
N ASP A 172 -8.61 -22.44 -8.97
CA ASP A 172 -7.96 -21.14 -8.83
C ASP A 172 -6.97 -21.20 -7.67
N GLU A 173 -5.71 -21.52 -7.97
CA GLU A 173 -4.64 -21.67 -6.96
C GLU A 173 -4.22 -20.34 -6.34
N ARG A 174 -4.75 -19.19 -6.78
CA ARG A 174 -4.49 -17.91 -6.11
C ARG A 174 -5.09 -17.85 -4.70
N LYS A 175 -6.02 -18.73 -4.35
CA LYS A 175 -6.51 -18.86 -2.97
C LYS A 175 -5.52 -19.59 -2.05
N ASP A 176 -4.59 -20.36 -2.62
CA ASP A 176 -3.55 -21.03 -1.85
C ASP A 176 -2.50 -19.99 -1.46
N PHE A 177 -2.30 -19.84 -0.15
CA PHE A 177 -1.46 -18.79 0.41
C PHE A 177 0.00 -18.95 -0.02
N ASP A 178 0.57 -20.16 0.10
CA ASP A 178 2.00 -20.39 -0.17
C ASP A 178 2.30 -20.24 -1.65
N LYS A 179 1.44 -20.80 -2.51
CA LYS A 179 1.58 -20.65 -3.97
C LYS A 179 1.48 -19.19 -4.38
N SER A 180 0.57 -18.43 -3.77
CA SER A 180 0.41 -17.00 -4.08
C SER A 180 1.56 -16.17 -3.55
N ALA A 181 2.06 -16.46 -2.34
CA ALA A 181 3.24 -15.81 -1.77
C ALA A 181 4.48 -16.07 -2.64
N PHE A 182 4.68 -17.32 -3.06
CA PHE A 182 5.74 -17.69 -3.99
C PHE A 182 5.61 -16.89 -5.30
N ALA A 183 4.45 -16.92 -5.95
CA ALA A 183 4.25 -16.20 -7.22
C ALA A 183 4.44 -14.68 -7.07
N ALA A 184 3.98 -14.08 -5.97
CA ALA A 184 4.21 -12.67 -5.67
C ALA A 184 5.71 -12.36 -5.48
N SER A 185 6.44 -13.21 -4.76
CA SER A 185 7.90 -13.05 -4.60
C SER A 185 8.62 -13.12 -5.96
N GLN A 186 8.25 -14.04 -6.84
CA GLN A 186 8.83 -14.17 -8.17
C GLN A 186 8.48 -12.99 -9.06
N LEU A 187 7.25 -12.46 -9.00
CA LEU A 187 6.86 -11.24 -9.70
C LEU A 187 7.76 -10.07 -9.30
N ILE A 188 7.98 -9.86 -8.01
CA ILE A 188 8.84 -8.78 -7.53
C ILE A 188 10.28 -8.96 -8.00
N LYS A 189 10.83 -10.15 -7.80
CA LYS A 189 12.22 -10.49 -8.11
C LYS A 189 12.54 -10.36 -9.60
N THR A 190 11.68 -10.90 -10.45
CA THR A 190 11.97 -11.08 -11.88
C THR A 190 11.37 -9.98 -12.75
N VAL A 191 10.36 -9.27 -12.27
CA VAL A 191 9.66 -8.23 -13.05
C VAL A 191 9.77 -6.87 -12.38
N CYS A 192 9.29 -6.69 -11.15
CA CYS A 192 9.13 -5.36 -10.57
C CYS A 192 10.48 -4.68 -10.29
N VAL A 193 11.40 -5.36 -9.58
CA VAL A 193 12.73 -4.81 -9.25
C VAL A 193 13.56 -4.54 -10.51
N PRO A 194 13.69 -5.48 -11.48
CA PRO A 194 14.43 -5.22 -12.70
C PRO A 194 13.85 -4.07 -13.52
N ASN A 195 12.52 -3.93 -13.58
CA ASN A 195 11.90 -2.80 -14.28
C ASN A 195 12.09 -1.48 -13.54
N ALA A 196 12.05 -1.45 -12.20
CA ALA A 196 12.34 -0.25 -11.44
C ALA A 196 13.75 0.27 -11.76
N ARG A 197 14.77 -0.62 -11.69
CA ARG A 197 16.16 -0.28 -12.06
C ARG A 197 16.26 0.19 -13.51
N ARG A 198 15.63 -0.51 -14.45
CA ARG A 198 15.62 -0.14 -15.87
C ARG A 198 15.01 1.25 -16.11
N ILE A 199 13.90 1.56 -15.44
CA ILE A 199 13.21 2.86 -15.58
C ILE A 199 14.08 3.99 -15.00
N LEU A 200 14.67 3.78 -13.82
CA LEU A 200 15.53 4.76 -13.17
C LEU A 200 16.84 4.99 -13.92
N CYS A 201 17.43 3.93 -14.48
CA CYS A 201 18.65 4.01 -15.29
C CYS A 201 18.47 4.90 -16.54
N LYS A 202 17.27 4.94 -17.14
CA LYS A 202 16.95 5.88 -18.24
C LYS A 202 16.93 7.35 -17.82
N LYS A 203 16.89 7.62 -16.52
CA LYS A 203 16.93 8.95 -15.90
C LYS A 203 18.28 9.20 -15.20
N ASP A 204 19.30 8.39 -15.49
CA ASP A 204 20.63 8.45 -14.87
C ASP A 204 20.63 8.29 -13.34
N ILE A 205 19.65 7.55 -12.81
CA ILE A 205 19.55 7.21 -11.38
C ILE A 205 19.91 5.72 -11.18
N ASP A 206 20.87 5.44 -10.30
CA ASP A 206 21.22 4.07 -9.88
C ASP A 206 20.96 3.89 -8.37
N PRO A 207 19.84 3.25 -7.99
CA PRO A 207 19.50 3.04 -6.59
C PRO A 207 20.37 1.95 -5.95
N SER A 208 20.68 2.06 -4.66
CA SER A 208 21.33 0.96 -3.92
C SER A 208 20.42 -0.27 -3.90
N GLY A 209 19.09 -0.04 -3.83
CA GLY A 209 18.05 -1.07 -3.94
C GLY A 209 17.43 -1.49 -2.61
N ASP A 210 18.04 -1.11 -1.49
CA ASP A 210 17.50 -1.31 -0.13
C ASP A 210 16.79 -0.07 0.43
N GLU A 211 16.88 1.06 -0.27
CA GLU A 211 16.23 2.32 0.09
C GLU A 211 14.71 2.19 0.08
N LEU A 212 14.05 2.79 1.07
CA LEU A 212 12.60 2.72 1.21
C LEU A 212 11.88 3.34 0.00
N TRP A 213 12.33 4.49 -0.51
CA TRP A 213 11.73 5.11 -1.68
C TRP A 213 11.78 4.20 -2.92
N PHE A 214 12.86 3.44 -3.10
CA PHE A 214 12.98 2.49 -4.20
C PHE A 214 11.98 1.34 -4.04
N LYS A 215 11.83 0.81 -2.82
CA LYS A 215 10.80 -0.21 -2.53
C LYS A 215 9.39 0.31 -2.79
N LEU A 216 9.10 1.57 -2.48
CA LEU A 216 7.81 2.20 -2.78
C LEU A 216 7.59 2.35 -4.30
N LEU A 217 8.63 2.66 -5.09
CA LEU A 217 8.56 2.62 -6.55
C LEU A 217 8.26 1.22 -7.08
N VAL A 218 8.91 0.19 -6.53
CA VAL A 218 8.67 -1.22 -6.87
C VAL A 218 7.21 -1.61 -6.57
N LEU A 219 6.63 -1.16 -5.45
CA LEU A 219 5.21 -1.35 -5.14
C LEU A 219 4.29 -0.69 -6.17
N HIS A 220 4.62 0.50 -6.65
CA HIS A 220 3.87 1.12 -7.75
C HIS A 220 3.92 0.29 -9.04
N ILE A 221 5.06 -0.33 -9.35
CA ILE A 221 5.18 -1.25 -10.49
C ILE A 221 4.38 -2.53 -10.26
N TYR A 222 4.38 -3.08 -9.03
CA TYR A 222 3.57 -4.23 -8.67
C TYR A 222 2.08 -3.99 -8.94
N HIS A 223 1.56 -2.83 -8.49
CA HIS A 223 0.15 -2.48 -8.63
C HIS A 223 -0.23 -2.01 -10.03
N ALA A 224 0.52 -1.08 -10.62
CA ALA A 224 0.15 -0.41 -11.87
C ALA A 224 0.81 -1.03 -13.11
N GLY A 225 1.83 -1.87 -12.95
CA GLY A 225 2.64 -2.40 -14.04
C GLY A 225 3.71 -1.41 -14.53
N ALA A 226 4.85 -1.96 -14.97
CA ALA A 226 6.05 -1.19 -15.34
C ALA A 226 5.80 -0.15 -16.44
N LYS A 227 4.99 -0.49 -17.46
CA LYS A 227 4.68 0.42 -18.56
C LYS A 227 3.98 1.69 -18.08
N ASN A 228 3.08 1.59 -17.10
CA ASN A 228 2.37 2.75 -16.56
C ASN A 228 3.26 3.63 -15.71
N VAL A 229 4.15 3.03 -14.92
CA VAL A 229 5.14 3.77 -14.14
C VAL A 229 6.16 4.44 -15.03
N GLU A 230 6.64 3.75 -16.07
CA GLU A 230 7.59 4.32 -17.03
C GLU A 230 7.01 5.54 -17.75
N GLY A 231 5.82 5.41 -18.33
CA GLY A 231 5.17 6.53 -19.01
C GLY A 231 4.81 7.69 -18.07
N LEU A 232 4.57 7.40 -16.79
CA LEU A 232 4.44 8.45 -15.77
C LEU A 232 5.76 9.21 -15.61
N LEU A 233 6.87 8.50 -15.36
CA LEU A 233 8.18 9.10 -15.11
C LEU A 233 8.78 9.78 -16.35
N GLU A 234 8.37 9.41 -17.57
CA GLU A 234 8.71 10.14 -18.80
C GLU A 234 8.24 11.60 -18.80
N GLN A 235 7.21 11.95 -18.01
CA GLN A 235 6.73 13.34 -17.88
C GLN A 235 7.64 14.24 -17.03
N LEU A 236 8.63 13.67 -16.34
CA LEU A 236 9.60 14.45 -15.56
C LEU A 236 10.56 15.18 -16.51
N ASN A 237 10.57 16.51 -16.40
CA ASN A 237 11.56 17.35 -17.08
C ASN A 237 12.98 17.12 -16.52
N GLU A 238 13.08 17.03 -15.19
CA GLU A 238 14.33 16.75 -14.46
C GLU A 238 14.17 15.46 -13.63
N PRO A 239 15.20 14.61 -13.51
CA PRO A 239 15.16 13.44 -12.64
C PRO A 239 14.82 13.82 -11.18
N LEU A 240 13.94 13.04 -10.57
CA LEU A 240 13.65 13.09 -9.13
C LEU A 240 13.98 11.74 -8.52
N GLU A 241 14.45 11.77 -7.27
CA GLU A 241 14.76 10.58 -6.47
C GLU A 241 14.25 10.72 -5.04
N GLY A 242 14.40 9.66 -4.25
CA GLY A 242 14.03 9.70 -2.84
C GLY A 242 12.53 9.93 -2.61
N MET A 243 12.23 10.54 -1.46
CA MET A 243 10.87 10.91 -1.09
C MET A 243 10.21 11.87 -2.09
N SER A 244 11.00 12.73 -2.75
CA SER A 244 10.49 13.72 -3.71
C SER A 244 9.85 13.06 -4.93
N LEU A 245 10.45 11.99 -5.45
CA LEU A 245 9.91 11.21 -6.56
C LEU A 245 8.56 10.59 -6.17
N ILE A 246 8.48 9.94 -5.01
CA ILE A 246 7.26 9.26 -4.57
C ILE A 246 6.12 10.26 -4.32
N GLN A 247 6.39 11.40 -3.70
CA GLN A 247 5.41 12.46 -3.54
C GLN A 247 4.96 13.05 -4.89
N TRP A 248 5.87 13.15 -5.87
CA TRP A 248 5.51 13.56 -7.22
C TRP A 248 4.60 12.52 -7.88
N MET A 249 4.88 11.22 -7.76
CA MET A 249 4.02 10.15 -8.28
C MET A 249 2.62 10.18 -7.66
N TRP A 250 2.48 10.56 -6.39
CA TRP A 250 1.18 10.70 -5.73
C TRP A 250 0.26 11.76 -6.34
N ARG A 251 0.81 12.71 -7.10
CA ARG A 251 0.10 13.86 -7.65
C ARG A 251 -0.09 13.81 -9.16
N ASN A 252 0.58 12.88 -9.84
CA ASN A 252 0.58 12.78 -11.29
C ASN A 252 -0.10 11.49 -11.75
N GLU A 253 -0.61 11.49 -12.99
CA GLU A 253 -1.32 10.37 -13.59
C GLU A 253 -0.75 10.08 -14.99
N TRP A 254 -0.81 8.82 -15.40
CA TRP A 254 -0.49 8.42 -16.77
C TRP A 254 -1.13 7.08 -17.09
N GLY A 255 -1.82 6.98 -18.23
CA GLY A 255 -2.45 5.73 -18.65
C GLY A 255 -3.37 5.16 -17.56
N ASN A 256 -3.03 3.96 -17.05
CA ASN A 256 -3.74 3.31 -15.94
C ASN A 256 -3.16 3.62 -14.56
N PHE A 257 -2.07 4.40 -14.46
CA PHE A 257 -1.63 5.00 -13.21
C PHE A 257 -2.56 6.16 -12.84
N LYS A 258 -3.61 5.87 -12.10
CA LYS A 258 -4.63 6.83 -11.65
C LYS A 258 -4.73 6.83 -10.13
N ASN A 259 -5.83 7.37 -9.59
CA ASN A 259 -6.02 7.54 -8.15
C ASN A 259 -5.69 6.31 -7.27
N ALA A 260 -6.09 5.10 -7.67
CA ALA A 260 -5.73 3.88 -6.92
C ALA A 260 -4.20 3.68 -6.86
N SER A 261 -3.52 3.84 -8.00
CA SER A 261 -2.07 3.71 -8.09
C SER A 261 -1.33 4.84 -7.37
N GLN A 262 -1.84 6.07 -7.39
CA GLN A 262 -1.31 7.19 -6.62
C GLN A 262 -1.37 6.91 -5.11
N ASN A 263 -2.48 6.33 -4.64
CA ASN A 263 -2.68 6.05 -3.22
C ASN A 263 -1.91 4.81 -2.75
N TYR A 264 -1.44 3.93 -3.64
CA TYR A 264 -0.95 2.59 -3.29
C TYR A 264 0.16 2.59 -2.23
N SER A 265 1.20 3.39 -2.42
CA SER A 265 2.28 3.52 -1.43
C SER A 265 1.87 4.39 -0.22
N GLN A 266 0.91 5.31 -0.37
CA GLN A 266 0.35 6.06 0.77
C GLN A 266 -0.36 5.11 1.75
N VAL A 267 -1.19 4.21 1.23
CA VAL A 267 -1.86 3.18 2.06
C VAL A 267 -0.85 2.17 2.59
N ALA A 268 0.20 1.79 1.84
CA ALA A 268 1.23 0.91 2.36
C ALA A 268 1.91 1.50 3.60
N ILE A 269 2.35 2.77 3.52
CA ILE A 269 2.95 3.48 4.66
C ILE A 269 1.96 3.58 5.81
N ALA A 270 0.72 4.02 5.55
CA ALA A 270 -0.31 4.14 6.58
C ALA A 270 -0.61 2.82 7.31
N ALA A 271 -0.68 1.70 6.57
CA ALA A 271 -0.95 0.40 7.16
C ALA A 271 0.23 -0.11 7.99
N MET A 272 1.47 0.14 7.56
CA MET A 272 2.66 -0.14 8.38
C MET A 272 2.68 0.69 9.67
N LEU A 273 2.28 1.96 9.61
CA LEU A 273 2.15 2.80 10.82
C LEU A 273 1.03 2.30 11.76
N CYS A 274 -0.08 1.78 11.21
CA CYS A 274 -1.12 1.15 12.03
C CYS A 274 -0.64 -0.15 12.67
N LEU A 275 0.10 -0.99 11.92
CA LEU A 275 0.71 -2.21 12.45
C LEU A 275 1.67 -1.87 13.60
N GLN A 276 2.47 -0.80 13.47
CA GLN A 276 3.33 -0.35 14.55
C GLN A 276 2.56 0.06 15.80
N ASP A 277 1.46 0.82 15.64
CA ASP A 277 0.63 1.22 16.79
C ASP A 277 0.08 -0.01 17.52
N ILE A 278 -0.39 -1.03 16.77
CA ILE A 278 -0.87 -2.30 17.33
C ILE A 278 0.25 -3.02 18.08
N VAL A 279 1.42 -3.16 17.45
CA VAL A 279 2.58 -3.83 18.05
C VAL A 279 3.03 -3.11 19.34
N LEU A 280 3.07 -1.78 19.35
CA LEU A 280 3.50 -1.02 20.53
C LEU A 280 2.45 -1.00 21.65
N LYS A 281 1.16 -1.12 21.30
CA LYS A 281 0.05 -1.01 22.26
C LYS A 281 -0.32 -2.36 22.86
N ASP A 282 -0.33 -3.42 22.05
CA ASP A 282 -0.96 -4.69 22.38
C ASP A 282 0.05 -5.84 22.56
N CYS A 283 1.34 -5.64 22.24
CA CYS A 283 2.38 -6.64 22.54
C CYS A 283 2.91 -6.53 23.96
N ASN A 284 3.07 -7.69 24.61
CA ASN A 284 3.70 -7.80 25.92
C ASN A 284 5.22 -7.69 25.83
N PHE A 285 5.80 -8.24 24.76
CA PHE A 285 7.24 -8.25 24.51
C PHE A 285 7.55 -8.06 23.03
N ILE A 286 8.61 -7.30 22.76
CA ILE A 286 9.20 -7.09 21.43
C ILE A 286 10.67 -7.46 21.54
N PHE A 287 11.11 -8.45 20.76
CA PHE A 287 12.51 -8.88 20.73
C PHE A 287 13.12 -8.64 19.35
N PRO A 288 14.37 -8.16 19.26
CA PRO A 288 15.07 -8.09 17.97
C PRO A 288 15.36 -9.51 17.49
N CYS A 289 15.12 -9.81 16.20
CA CYS A 289 15.51 -11.10 15.65
C CYS A 289 17.03 -11.19 15.47
N GLU A 290 17.66 -12.27 15.94
CA GLU A 290 19.11 -12.48 15.87
C GLU A 290 19.64 -12.60 14.42
N ASN A 291 18.78 -13.01 13.47
CA ASN A 291 19.12 -13.12 12.05
C ASN A 291 18.62 -11.90 11.27
N GLN A 292 19.39 -10.81 11.28
CA GLN A 292 19.12 -9.66 10.42
C GLN A 292 19.32 -10.01 8.95
N TYR A 293 18.29 -9.82 8.14
CA TYR A 293 18.35 -10.06 6.69
C TYR A 293 19.09 -8.90 5.99
N LYS A 294 20.20 -9.21 5.31
CA LYS A 294 20.83 -8.30 4.36
C LYS A 294 20.32 -8.65 2.96
N SER A 295 19.51 -7.77 2.37
CA SER A 295 19.13 -7.88 0.95
C SER A 295 20.32 -7.47 0.08
N PHE A 296 20.46 -8.11 -1.09
CA PHE A 296 21.29 -7.67 -2.20
C PHE A 296 20.42 -6.98 -3.25
#